data_AF-A0A2V7X3X8-F1
#
_entry.id   AF-A0A2V7X3X8-F1
#
_cell.length_a   1.000
_cell.length_b   1.000
_cell.length_c   1.000
_cell.angle_alpha   90.00
_cell.angle_beta   90.00
_cell.angle_gamma   90.00
#
_symmetry.space_group_name_H-M   'P 1'
#
loop_
_entity.id
_entity.type
_entity.pdbx_description
1 polymer ?
#
loop_
_entity_poly.entity_id
_entity_poly.type
_entity_poly.pdbx_seq_one_letter_code
_entity_poly.pdbx_strand_id
1 'polypeptide(L)'
;GDNRFWEQWDFKNFQSAIDSTFAAERSMGQYQGVMMILPLGDTPTYFNNIRAMYNSASSHGVQLQIVVFPKWKFGGEYCYLYNSNSPAACPAASGTTTAVAFRKLIKLMNFAQTLSGPCTAGSYNRNIAVWYGWGDFSPGYAALKNFWQALGRQGSLSGCNLQAAYITWLDTPYSGTAEVQQLQKYVVNQLKRPYWVNTELYSAAQIQANYSTYTPYQTIITGYWGASDLTSWAKGMCAHWNTAAQPVRLASWTFYDMDLTSSESYRAYINGGMAAMSSICTY
;
A
#
# COMPACT_ATOMS: atom_id res chain seq x y z
N GLY A 1 12.51 1.24 -14.65
CA GLY A 1 11.96 2.57 -15.05
C GLY A 1 12.59 3.67 -14.22
N ASP A 2 12.85 4.84 -14.84
CA ASP A 2 13.36 6.00 -14.14
C ASP A 2 12.31 6.54 -13.18
N ASN A 3 12.64 6.32 -11.93
CA ASN A 3 11.70 6.30 -10.85
C ASN A 3 11.53 7.76 -10.32
N ARG A 4 12.26 8.72 -10.90
CA ARG A 4 12.29 10.15 -10.58
C ARG A 4 11.04 10.92 -11.04
N PHE A 5 10.10 10.29 -11.74
CA PHE A 5 8.80 10.87 -12.17
C PHE A 5 8.11 11.68 -11.05
N TRP A 6 7.96 11.08 -9.86
CA TRP A 6 7.34 11.73 -8.70
C TRP A 6 8.08 12.97 -8.20
N GLU A 7 9.39 13.09 -8.43
CA GLU A 7 10.21 14.20 -7.96
C GLU A 7 10.52 15.25 -9.04
N GLN A 8 10.36 14.90 -10.32
CA GLN A 8 10.79 15.73 -11.46
C GLN A 8 9.64 16.33 -12.26
N TRP A 9 8.50 15.67 -12.31
CA TRP A 9 7.36 16.15 -13.11
C TRP A 9 6.40 16.93 -12.24
N ASP A 10 5.78 17.97 -12.77
CA ASP A 10 4.68 18.67 -12.10
C ASP A 10 3.35 18.04 -12.52
N PHE A 11 2.67 17.38 -11.58
CA PHE A 11 1.42 16.69 -11.85
C PHE A 11 0.28 17.62 -12.22
N LYS A 12 0.40 18.93 -11.96
CA LYS A 12 -0.56 19.92 -12.46
C LYS A 12 -0.68 19.90 -13.98
N ASN A 13 0.40 19.57 -14.69
CA ASN A 13 0.38 19.45 -16.15
C ASN A 13 -0.45 18.24 -16.63
N PHE A 14 -0.78 17.31 -15.73
CA PHE A 14 -1.56 16.11 -15.99
C PHE A 14 -2.91 16.12 -15.28
N GLN A 15 -3.31 17.27 -14.70
CA GLN A 15 -4.50 17.37 -13.85
C GLN A 15 -5.76 16.83 -14.52
N SER A 16 -5.99 17.16 -15.80
CA SER A 16 -7.15 16.66 -16.55
C SER A 16 -7.16 15.13 -16.68
N ALA A 17 -6.00 14.50 -16.87
CA ALA A 17 -5.89 13.04 -16.98
C ALA A 17 -6.10 12.37 -15.61
N ILE A 18 -5.53 12.96 -14.56
CA ILE A 18 -5.71 12.52 -13.17
C ILE A 18 -7.20 12.60 -12.78
N ASP A 19 -7.86 13.74 -13.03
CA ASP A 19 -9.29 13.93 -12.73
C ASP A 19 -10.15 12.94 -13.52
N SER A 20 -9.88 12.75 -14.81
CA SER A 20 -10.58 11.77 -15.64
C SER A 20 -10.42 10.34 -15.10
N THR A 21 -9.27 10.02 -14.54
CA THR A 21 -8.99 8.69 -13.96
C THR A 21 -9.84 8.49 -12.70
N PHE A 22 -9.84 9.44 -11.78
CA PHE A 22 -10.65 9.31 -10.55
C PHE A 22 -12.16 9.43 -10.80
N ALA A 23 -12.59 10.18 -11.82
CA ALA A 23 -13.97 10.17 -12.28
C ALA A 23 -14.39 8.79 -12.80
N ALA A 24 -13.54 8.13 -13.60
CA ALA A 24 -13.77 6.76 -14.06
C ALA A 24 -13.85 5.77 -12.90
N GLU A 25 -12.90 5.83 -11.96
CA GLU A 25 -12.90 5.04 -10.72
C GLU A 25 -14.20 5.19 -9.93
N ARG A 26 -14.62 6.44 -9.70
CA ARG A 26 -15.87 6.74 -9.01
C ARG A 26 -17.09 6.20 -9.75
N SER A 27 -17.12 6.32 -11.07
CA SER A 27 -18.27 5.94 -11.91
C SER A 27 -18.58 4.45 -11.86
N MET A 28 -17.57 3.60 -11.65
CA MET A 28 -17.79 2.16 -11.51
C MET A 28 -18.49 1.80 -10.19
N GLY A 29 -18.41 2.65 -9.16
CA GLY A 29 -19.13 2.50 -7.88
C GLY A 29 -18.74 1.28 -7.03
N GLN A 30 -17.78 0.46 -7.49
CA GLN A 30 -17.46 -0.85 -6.90
C GLN A 30 -16.13 -0.87 -6.16
N TYR A 31 -15.24 0.09 -6.43
CA TYR A 31 -13.98 0.23 -5.72
C TYR A 31 -14.15 1.15 -4.51
N GLN A 32 -13.68 0.68 -3.35
CA GLN A 32 -13.69 1.47 -2.12
C GLN A 32 -12.60 2.54 -2.10
N GLY A 33 -11.55 2.36 -2.90
CA GLY A 33 -10.42 3.29 -3.00
C GLY A 33 -9.34 2.81 -3.96
N VAL A 34 -8.35 3.65 -4.18
CA VAL A 34 -7.20 3.42 -5.06
C VAL A 34 -5.91 3.37 -4.22
N MET A 35 -5.05 2.41 -4.54
CA MET A 35 -3.71 2.31 -3.96
C MET A 35 -2.70 3.08 -4.83
N MET A 36 -2.23 4.22 -4.34
CA MET A 36 -1.23 5.04 -5.01
C MET A 36 0.17 4.56 -4.65
N ILE A 37 0.81 3.87 -5.59
CA ILE A 37 2.16 3.37 -5.43
C ILE A 37 3.14 4.47 -5.75
N LEU A 38 3.97 4.78 -4.77
CA LEU A 38 5.00 5.78 -4.90
C LEU A 38 6.30 5.27 -4.29
N PRO A 39 7.44 5.63 -4.89
CA PRO A 39 8.71 5.46 -4.23
C PRO A 39 8.91 6.51 -3.13
N LEU A 40 9.74 6.22 -2.13
CA LEU A 40 10.08 7.24 -1.14
C LEU A 40 10.87 8.40 -1.77
N GLY A 41 10.41 9.63 -1.55
CA GLY A 41 11.00 10.87 -2.02
C GLY A 41 10.98 11.97 -0.96
N ASP A 42 11.60 13.11 -1.25
CA ASP A 42 11.73 14.19 -0.25
C ASP A 42 11.81 15.62 -0.79
N THR A 43 11.59 15.82 -2.09
CA THR A 43 11.58 17.14 -2.72
C THR A 43 10.24 17.86 -2.54
N PRO A 44 10.18 19.20 -2.68
CA PRO A 44 8.91 19.92 -2.70
C PRO A 44 7.94 19.41 -3.79
N THR A 45 8.46 19.13 -5.00
CA THR A 45 7.70 18.58 -6.12
C THR A 45 7.03 17.25 -5.75
N TYR A 46 7.74 16.36 -5.05
CA TYR A 46 7.20 15.10 -4.56
C TYR A 46 5.97 15.28 -3.68
N PHE A 47 6.04 16.15 -2.67
CA PHE A 47 4.91 16.41 -1.79
C PHE A 47 3.77 17.13 -2.52
N ASN A 48 4.07 18.04 -3.45
CA ASN A 48 3.06 18.72 -4.27
C ASN A 48 2.30 17.74 -5.17
N ASN A 49 2.99 16.78 -5.78
CA ASN A 49 2.37 15.75 -6.62
C ASN A 49 1.43 14.84 -5.81
N ILE A 50 1.85 14.39 -4.63
CA ILE A 50 0.99 13.60 -3.73
C ILE A 50 -0.26 14.40 -3.35
N ARG A 51 -0.11 15.71 -3.07
CA ARG A 51 -1.25 16.59 -2.77
C ARG A 51 -2.19 16.74 -3.96
N ALA A 52 -1.67 16.88 -5.18
CA ALA A 52 -2.48 16.99 -6.39
C ALA A 52 -3.32 15.72 -6.60
N MET A 53 -2.71 14.54 -6.48
CA MET A 53 -3.41 13.25 -6.55
C MET A 53 -4.50 13.15 -5.47
N TYR A 54 -4.16 13.51 -4.23
CA TYR A 54 -5.11 13.47 -3.11
C TYR A 54 -6.31 14.41 -3.33
N ASN A 55 -6.06 15.66 -3.72
CA ASN A 55 -7.12 16.63 -3.96
C ASN A 55 -8.07 16.18 -5.06
N SER A 56 -7.52 15.63 -6.15
CA SER A 56 -8.29 15.10 -7.27
C SER A 56 -9.12 13.87 -6.86
N ALA A 57 -8.53 12.91 -6.16
CA ALA A 57 -9.29 11.76 -5.66
C ALA A 57 -10.41 12.19 -4.70
N SER A 58 -10.10 13.11 -3.78
CA SER A 58 -11.06 13.62 -2.81
C SER A 58 -12.20 14.39 -3.47
N SER A 59 -11.96 15.18 -4.52
CA SER A 59 -13.03 15.90 -5.24
C SER A 59 -13.97 14.96 -5.99
N HIS A 60 -13.50 13.75 -6.33
CA HIS A 60 -14.30 12.70 -6.95
C HIS A 60 -14.84 11.66 -5.94
N GLY A 61 -14.63 11.86 -4.64
CA GLY A 61 -15.09 10.93 -3.60
C GLY A 61 -14.39 9.57 -3.61
N VAL A 62 -13.17 9.50 -4.14
CA VAL A 62 -12.33 8.30 -4.17
C VAL A 62 -11.35 8.33 -3.00
N GLN A 63 -11.25 7.24 -2.24
CA GLN A 63 -10.28 7.12 -1.16
C GLN A 63 -8.90 6.76 -1.73
N LEU A 64 -7.84 7.35 -1.16
CA LEU A 64 -6.46 6.97 -1.50
C LEU A 64 -5.76 6.28 -0.33
N GLN A 65 -5.09 5.18 -0.63
CA GLN A 65 -4.07 4.58 0.23
C GLN A 65 -2.70 4.81 -0.40
N ILE A 66 -1.75 5.32 0.38
CA ILE A 66 -0.36 5.45 -0.07
C ILE A 66 0.33 4.11 0.11
N VAL A 67 1.05 3.69 -0.91
CA VAL A 67 1.88 2.48 -0.87
C VAL A 67 3.32 2.88 -1.17
N VAL A 68 4.20 2.65 -0.21
CA VAL A 68 5.62 2.97 -0.32
C VAL A 68 6.37 1.74 -0.77
N PHE A 69 6.84 1.75 -2.01
CA PHE A 69 7.70 0.70 -2.56
C PHE A 69 9.18 1.06 -2.39
N PRO A 70 10.07 0.05 -2.31
CA PRO A 70 11.49 0.25 -2.07
C PRO A 70 12.12 1.20 -3.07
N LYS A 71 13.13 1.94 -2.61
CA LYS A 71 13.96 2.69 -3.52
C LYS A 71 15.35 3.01 -3.00
N TRP A 72 16.31 2.86 -3.91
CA TRP A 72 17.74 3.00 -3.73
C TRP A 72 18.24 4.36 -3.19
N LYS A 73 17.45 5.46 -3.33
CA LYS A 73 17.89 6.81 -2.93
C LYS A 73 18.25 6.92 -1.45
N PHE A 74 17.56 6.18 -0.57
CA PHE A 74 17.76 6.25 0.88
C PHE A 74 18.21 4.92 1.51
N GLY A 75 18.62 3.95 0.69
CA GLY A 75 18.95 2.58 1.11
C GLY A 75 17.86 1.57 0.73
N GLY A 76 18.07 0.31 1.12
CA GLY A 76 17.09 -0.76 0.92
C GLY A 76 15.82 -0.56 1.76
N GLU A 77 14.77 -1.27 1.41
CA GLU A 77 13.46 -1.23 2.08
C GLU A 77 13.51 -1.52 3.57
N TYR A 78 14.42 -2.39 3.99
CA TYR A 78 14.61 -2.68 5.41
C TYR A 78 15.08 -1.46 6.21
N CYS A 79 15.74 -0.49 5.56
CA CYS A 79 16.22 0.72 6.22
C CYS A 79 15.08 1.60 6.77
N TYR A 80 13.83 1.39 6.33
CA TYR A 80 12.67 2.03 6.92
C TYR A 80 12.45 1.67 8.40
N LEU A 81 12.96 0.52 8.86
CA LEU A 81 12.66 -0.01 10.19
C LEU A 81 13.52 0.58 11.31
N TYR A 82 14.62 1.26 10.97
CA TYR A 82 15.66 1.61 11.95
C TYR A 82 15.57 3.06 12.40
N ASN A 83 14.86 3.28 13.50
CA ASN A 83 14.80 4.58 14.20
C ASN A 83 16.06 4.88 15.05
N SER A 84 16.91 3.88 15.25
CA SER A 84 18.21 3.94 15.94
C SER A 84 19.02 2.70 15.54
N ASN A 85 20.33 2.72 15.77
CA ASN A 85 21.24 1.60 15.50
C ASN A 85 21.07 0.99 14.10
N SER A 86 20.97 1.84 13.07
CA SER A 86 20.82 1.41 11.69
C SER A 86 22.00 0.52 11.26
N PRO A 87 21.75 -0.60 10.53
CA PRO A 87 22.80 -1.42 9.96
C PRO A 87 23.73 -0.60 9.05
N ALA A 88 24.98 -1.04 8.88
CA ALA A 88 25.96 -0.33 8.05
C ALA A 88 25.51 -0.09 6.61
N ALA A 89 24.69 -0.98 6.06
CA ALA A 89 24.13 -0.86 4.72
C ALA A 89 22.97 0.16 4.61
N CYS A 90 22.51 0.70 5.74
CA CYS A 90 21.52 1.77 5.80
C CYS A 90 22.22 3.11 6.06
N PRO A 91 22.13 4.08 5.13
CA PRO A 91 22.66 5.42 5.36
C PRO A 91 22.08 6.03 6.64
N ALA A 92 22.95 6.40 7.57
CA ALA A 92 22.56 7.06 8.81
C ALA A 92 22.41 8.56 8.60
N ALA A 93 21.47 9.19 9.29
CA ALA A 93 21.36 10.63 9.29
C ALA A 93 22.52 11.25 10.07
N SER A 94 23.10 12.33 9.55
CA SER A 94 24.30 12.97 10.12
C SER A 94 24.17 13.20 11.63
N GLY A 95 25.19 12.75 12.38
CA GLY A 95 25.26 12.86 13.84
C GLY A 95 24.33 11.91 14.61
N THR A 96 23.73 10.90 13.97
CA THR A 96 22.79 9.95 14.61
C THR A 96 23.04 8.52 14.15
N THR A 97 22.43 7.55 14.86
CA THR A 97 22.35 6.15 14.41
C THR A 97 20.99 5.81 13.75
N THR A 98 20.19 6.81 13.44
CA THR A 98 18.88 6.65 12.79
C THR A 98 19.06 6.55 11.28
N ALA A 99 18.39 5.60 10.63
CA ALA A 99 18.42 5.50 9.18
C ALA A 99 17.77 6.73 8.53
N VAL A 100 18.36 7.24 7.45
CA VAL A 100 17.77 8.33 6.65
C VAL A 100 16.40 7.91 6.13
N ALA A 101 16.27 6.68 5.64
CA ALA A 101 15.01 6.10 5.15
C ALA A 101 13.88 6.19 6.20
N PHE A 102 14.14 5.83 7.46
CA PHE A 102 13.17 6.00 8.56
C PHE A 102 12.71 7.45 8.67
N ARG A 103 13.62 8.43 8.75
CA ARG A 103 13.26 9.85 8.89
C ARG A 103 12.41 10.36 7.72
N LYS A 104 12.73 9.94 6.50
CA LYS A 104 12.00 10.34 5.30
C LYS A 104 10.61 9.69 5.24
N LEU A 105 10.50 8.42 5.64
CA LEU A 105 9.22 7.74 5.77
C LEU A 105 8.33 8.45 6.80
N ILE A 106 8.83 8.75 8.00
CA ILE A 106 8.07 9.49 9.01
C ILE A 106 7.61 10.86 8.48
N LYS A 107 8.46 11.57 7.73
CA LYS A 107 8.08 12.84 7.09
C LYS A 107 6.93 12.64 6.10
N LEU A 108 6.99 11.63 5.23
CA LEU A 108 5.90 11.28 4.32
C LEU A 108 4.62 10.92 5.09
N MET A 109 4.74 10.09 6.13
CA MET A 109 3.59 9.67 6.91
C MET A 109 2.87 10.84 7.54
N ASN A 110 3.63 11.75 8.17
CA ASN A 110 3.09 12.96 8.74
C ASN A 110 2.49 13.90 7.69
N PHE A 111 3.14 14.05 6.54
CA PHE A 111 2.59 14.83 5.44
C PHE A 111 1.24 14.27 4.97
N ALA A 112 1.13 12.95 4.76
CA ALA A 112 -0.13 12.31 4.41
C ALA A 112 -1.19 12.54 5.49
N GLN A 113 -0.77 12.57 6.76
CA GLN A 113 -1.62 12.98 7.88
C GLN A 113 -2.03 14.47 7.88
N THR A 114 -1.64 15.29 6.90
CA THR A 114 -2.15 16.66 6.75
C THR A 114 -3.17 16.80 5.62
N LEU A 115 -3.28 15.80 4.73
CA LEU A 115 -4.02 15.92 3.48
C LEU A 115 -5.54 16.00 3.67
N SER A 116 -6.09 15.41 4.74
CA SER A 116 -7.55 15.31 4.91
C SER A 116 -8.12 16.03 6.14
N GLY A 117 -7.43 17.07 6.63
CA GLY A 117 -7.85 17.87 7.79
C GLY A 117 -7.45 17.31 9.16
N PRO A 118 -8.11 17.68 10.26
CA PRO A 118 -7.86 17.14 11.60
C PRO A 118 -8.20 15.64 11.70
N CYS A 119 -7.49 14.90 12.55
CA CYS A 119 -7.77 13.48 12.78
C CYS A 119 -8.93 13.28 13.77
N THR A 120 -10.17 13.17 13.26
CA THR A 120 -11.29 12.62 14.05
C THR A 120 -11.17 11.11 14.15
N ALA A 121 -11.33 10.56 15.35
CA ALA A 121 -11.39 9.12 15.58
C ALA A 121 -12.43 8.49 14.62
N GLY A 122 -12.01 7.46 13.86
CA GLY A 122 -12.89 6.75 12.92
C GLY A 122 -12.89 7.27 11.47
N SER A 123 -12.16 8.35 11.16
CA SER A 123 -12.06 8.86 9.78
C SER A 123 -11.00 8.06 9.00
N TYR A 124 -11.42 6.99 8.34
CA TYR A 124 -10.65 6.29 7.31
C TYR A 124 -10.32 7.27 6.18
N ASN A 125 -9.02 7.54 5.90
CA ASN A 125 -8.51 8.07 4.61
C ASN A 125 -6.98 8.37 4.61
N ARG A 126 -6.17 7.67 5.41
CA ARG A 126 -4.74 8.02 5.55
C ARG A 126 -3.83 6.83 5.81
N ASN A 127 -4.20 5.69 5.23
CA ASN A 127 -3.42 4.48 5.39
C ASN A 127 -2.17 4.53 4.53
N ILE A 128 -1.07 4.04 5.10
CA ILE A 128 0.22 4.01 4.45
C ILE A 128 0.74 2.60 4.60
N ALA A 129 0.71 1.89 3.48
CA ALA A 129 1.32 0.59 3.38
C ALA A 129 2.79 0.75 3.05
N VAL A 130 3.64 0.13 3.84
CA VAL A 130 5.07 0.05 3.55
C VAL A 130 5.36 -1.39 3.16
N TRP A 131 5.98 -1.53 2.00
CA TRP A 131 6.28 -2.81 1.42
C TRP A 131 7.54 -3.42 2.03
N TYR A 132 7.43 -4.68 2.42
CA TYR A 132 8.50 -5.50 2.96
C TYR A 132 8.37 -6.90 2.35
N GLY A 133 9.48 -7.56 2.06
CA GLY A 133 9.47 -8.96 1.64
C GLY A 133 9.73 -9.13 0.15
N TRP A 134 10.95 -8.85 -0.27
CA TRP A 134 11.51 -9.40 -1.49
C TRP A 134 12.86 -10.02 -1.17
N GLY A 135 13.11 -11.20 -1.75
CA GLY A 135 14.30 -12.00 -1.50
C GLY A 135 14.41 -12.48 -0.05
N ASP A 136 15.55 -13.07 0.32
CA ASP A 136 15.76 -13.72 1.62
C ASP A 136 15.76 -12.78 2.85
N PHE A 137 15.27 -11.55 2.71
CA PHE A 137 15.18 -10.57 3.78
C PHE A 137 13.96 -10.83 4.67
N SER A 138 14.23 -11.19 5.93
CA SER A 138 13.24 -11.15 7.01
C SER A 138 13.50 -9.90 7.86
N PRO A 139 12.49 -9.02 8.04
CA PRO A 139 12.64 -7.83 8.87
C PRO A 139 12.86 -8.15 10.36
N GLY A 140 12.50 -9.37 10.79
CA GLY A 140 12.58 -9.79 12.18
C GLY A 140 11.57 -9.07 13.09
N TYR A 141 11.05 -9.80 14.08
CA TYR A 141 9.99 -9.28 14.96
C TYR A 141 10.44 -8.05 15.75
N ALA A 142 11.68 -8.03 16.24
CA ALA A 142 12.19 -6.94 17.06
C ALA A 142 12.25 -5.61 16.27
N ALA A 143 12.76 -5.62 15.03
CA ALA A 143 12.85 -4.40 14.23
C ALA A 143 11.45 -3.89 13.84
N LEU A 144 10.55 -4.78 13.41
CA LEU A 144 9.16 -4.43 13.10
C LEU A 144 8.43 -3.82 14.31
N LYS A 145 8.55 -4.45 15.48
CA LYS A 145 7.93 -3.97 16.72
C LYS A 145 8.49 -2.61 17.12
N ASN A 146 9.82 -2.44 17.11
CA ASN A 146 10.46 -1.18 17.48
C ASN A 146 10.05 -0.05 16.52
N PHE A 147 10.02 -0.35 15.21
CA PHE A 147 9.51 0.57 14.20
C PHE A 147 8.06 0.99 14.49
N TRP A 148 7.15 0.03 14.67
CA TRP A 148 5.75 0.32 14.97
C TRP A 148 5.58 1.13 16.26
N GLN A 149 6.34 0.82 17.31
CA GLN A 149 6.35 1.58 18.55
C GLN A 149 6.83 3.03 18.34
N ALA A 150 7.82 3.23 17.46
CA ALA A 150 8.39 4.54 17.15
C ALA A 150 7.45 5.47 16.36
N LEU A 151 6.47 4.93 15.63
CA LEU A 151 5.47 5.73 14.91
C LEU A 151 4.67 6.65 15.86
N GLY A 152 4.55 6.27 17.14
CA GLY A 152 3.85 7.06 18.15
C GLY A 152 2.32 7.02 18.01
N ARG A 153 1.63 7.18 19.14
CA ARG A 153 0.15 7.15 19.22
C ARG A 153 -0.52 8.51 18.98
N GLN A 154 0.24 9.59 19.10
CA GLN A 154 -0.20 10.99 18.98
C GLN A 154 0.86 11.85 18.25
N GLY A 155 1.48 11.27 17.23
CA GLY A 155 2.82 11.68 16.76
C GLY A 155 2.85 12.56 15.53
N SER A 156 2.27 13.76 15.57
CA SER A 156 2.78 14.95 14.85
C SER A 156 1.99 16.20 15.21
N LEU A 157 2.42 17.36 14.69
CA LEU A 157 1.71 18.65 14.75
C LEU A 157 0.21 18.57 14.38
N SER A 158 -0.26 17.47 13.76
CA SER A 158 -1.66 17.21 13.40
C SER A 158 -2.45 16.35 14.41
N GLY A 159 -1.81 15.76 15.43
CA GLY A 159 -2.47 14.93 16.46
C GLY A 159 -2.86 13.51 16.01
N CYS A 160 -2.40 13.07 14.83
CA CYS A 160 -2.80 11.79 14.22
C CYS A 160 -2.05 10.57 14.77
N ASN A 161 -2.72 9.41 14.78
CA ASN A 161 -2.16 8.14 15.25
C ASN A 161 -1.48 7.37 14.10
N LEU A 162 -0.17 7.56 13.93
CA LEU A 162 0.60 6.90 12.86
C LEU A 162 0.63 5.37 13.01
N GLN A 163 0.54 4.84 14.25
CA GLN A 163 0.43 3.38 14.46
C GLN A 163 -0.82 2.78 13.83
N ALA A 164 -1.93 3.52 13.80
CA ALA A 164 -3.19 3.08 13.20
C ALA A 164 -3.22 3.28 11.68
N ALA A 165 -2.44 4.25 11.17
CA ALA A 165 -2.31 4.53 9.75
C ALA A 165 -1.37 3.55 9.03
N TYR A 166 -0.44 2.95 9.75
CA TYR A 166 0.55 2.05 9.17
C TYR A 166 -0.02 0.68 8.81
N ILE A 167 0.34 0.20 7.62
CA ILE A 167 0.03 -1.12 7.10
C ILE A 167 1.34 -1.81 6.70
N THR A 168 1.52 -3.07 7.09
CA THR A 168 2.59 -3.91 6.54
C THR A 168 2.13 -4.53 5.24
N TRP A 169 2.88 -4.37 4.15
CA TRP A 169 2.61 -5.06 2.89
C TRP A 169 3.66 -6.14 2.64
N LEU A 170 3.20 -7.35 2.32
CA LEU A 170 4.01 -8.54 2.08
C LEU A 170 3.75 -9.13 0.69
N ASP A 171 4.82 -9.44 -0.03
CA ASP A 171 4.77 -10.18 -1.30
C ASP A 171 4.44 -11.67 -1.06
N THR A 172 4.13 -12.37 -2.13
CA THR A 172 3.66 -13.75 -2.25
C THR A 172 4.55 -14.82 -1.60
N PRO A 173 5.90 -14.71 -1.53
CA PRO A 173 6.68 -15.66 -0.74
C PRO A 173 6.57 -15.40 0.78
N TYR A 174 6.18 -14.19 1.19
CA TYR A 174 6.29 -13.71 2.57
C TYR A 174 4.95 -13.45 3.25
N SER A 175 3.84 -13.74 2.55
CA SER A 175 2.47 -13.49 3.03
C SER A 175 2.09 -14.26 4.31
N GLY A 176 2.98 -15.08 4.87
CA GLY A 176 2.80 -15.78 6.15
C GLY A 176 4.00 -15.69 7.10
N THR A 177 4.90 -14.73 6.97
CA THR A 177 6.11 -14.65 7.81
C THR A 177 5.80 -14.56 9.31
N ALA A 178 6.54 -15.34 10.11
CA ALA A 178 6.27 -15.53 11.52
C ALA A 178 6.39 -14.22 12.33
N GLU A 179 7.33 -13.35 11.95
CA GLU A 179 7.57 -12.06 12.59
C GLU A 179 6.40 -11.08 12.44
N VAL A 180 5.73 -11.06 11.28
CA VAL A 180 4.56 -10.21 11.07
C VAL A 180 3.35 -10.78 11.78
N GLN A 181 3.17 -12.10 11.77
CA GLN A 181 2.13 -12.75 12.58
C GLN A 181 2.33 -12.48 14.07
N GLN A 182 3.57 -12.52 14.55
CA GLN A 182 3.88 -12.23 15.95
C GLN A 182 3.56 -10.77 16.28
N LEU A 183 3.92 -9.82 15.42
CA LEU A 183 3.55 -8.42 15.59
C LEU A 183 2.03 -8.22 15.57
N GLN A 184 1.32 -8.84 14.64
CA GLN A 184 -0.13 -8.73 14.59
C GLN A 184 -0.77 -9.29 15.86
N LYS A 185 -0.37 -10.48 16.32
CA LYS A 185 -0.86 -11.06 17.58
C LYS A 185 -0.60 -10.11 18.76
N TYR A 186 0.58 -9.49 18.82
CA TYR A 186 0.88 -8.49 19.84
C TYR A 186 -0.07 -7.28 19.76
N VAL A 187 -0.21 -6.64 18.60
CA VAL A 187 -0.99 -5.41 18.46
C VAL A 187 -2.51 -5.66 18.56
N VAL A 188 -3.01 -6.68 17.86
CA VAL A 188 -4.45 -7.00 17.79
C VAL A 188 -4.91 -7.70 19.05
N ASN A 189 -4.24 -8.76 19.47
CA ASN A 189 -4.75 -9.60 20.55
C ASN A 189 -4.37 -9.07 21.92
N GLN A 190 -3.14 -8.59 22.10
CA GLN A 190 -2.67 -8.11 23.41
C GLN A 190 -3.02 -6.63 23.63
N LEU A 191 -2.73 -5.77 22.65
CA LEU A 191 -3.00 -4.32 22.79
C LEU A 191 -4.42 -3.91 22.39
N LYS A 192 -5.22 -4.83 21.82
CA LYS A 192 -6.60 -4.60 21.36
C LYS A 192 -6.72 -3.45 20.35
N ARG A 193 -5.82 -3.41 19.36
CA ARG A 193 -5.79 -2.36 18.32
C ARG A 193 -5.81 -2.95 16.92
N PRO A 194 -6.40 -2.25 15.94
CA PRO A 194 -6.31 -2.68 14.55
C PRO A 194 -4.85 -2.63 14.06
N TYR A 195 -4.46 -3.65 13.29
CA TYR A 195 -3.17 -3.72 12.61
C TYR A 195 -3.35 -4.41 11.27
N TRP A 196 -3.39 -3.61 10.20
CA TRP A 196 -3.64 -4.11 8.85
C TRP A 196 -2.37 -4.68 8.22
N VAL A 197 -2.55 -5.81 7.53
CA VAL A 197 -1.54 -6.43 6.68
C VAL A 197 -2.11 -6.58 5.27
N ASN A 198 -1.36 -6.11 4.27
CA ASN A 198 -1.63 -6.41 2.88
C ASN A 198 -0.78 -7.62 2.47
N THR A 199 -1.40 -8.60 1.81
CA THR A 199 -0.72 -9.82 1.34
C THR A 199 -1.01 -10.03 -0.14
N GLU A 200 0.02 -10.27 -0.94
CA GLU A 200 -0.14 -10.66 -2.34
C GLU A 200 -0.37 -12.17 -2.46
N LEU A 201 -1.53 -12.58 -2.97
CA LEU A 201 -1.93 -13.99 -3.14
C LEU A 201 -2.56 -14.18 -4.52
N TYR A 202 -1.80 -14.71 -5.48
CA TYR A 202 -2.20 -14.72 -6.91
C TYR A 202 -2.88 -16.00 -7.40
N SER A 203 -2.94 -17.05 -6.58
CA SER A 203 -3.60 -18.31 -6.92
C SER A 203 -4.63 -18.71 -5.88
N ALA A 204 -5.66 -19.44 -6.31
CA ALA A 204 -6.65 -20.02 -5.39
C ALA A 204 -6.00 -20.86 -4.28
N ALA A 205 -4.93 -21.62 -4.58
CA ALA A 205 -4.21 -22.39 -3.57
C ALA A 205 -3.56 -21.51 -2.49
N GLN A 206 -2.89 -20.43 -2.89
CA GLN A 206 -2.29 -19.46 -1.97
C GLN A 206 -3.35 -18.77 -1.13
N ILE A 207 -4.45 -18.36 -1.76
CA ILE A 207 -5.59 -17.73 -1.08
C ILE A 207 -6.18 -18.69 -0.05
N GLN A 208 -6.53 -19.91 -0.46
CA GLN A 208 -7.12 -20.92 0.43
C GLN A 208 -6.24 -21.21 1.65
N ALA A 209 -4.91 -21.20 1.48
CA ALA A 209 -3.97 -21.45 2.55
C ALA A 209 -3.74 -20.23 3.48
N ASN A 210 -3.93 -18.99 2.99
CA ASN A 210 -3.47 -17.78 3.68
C ASN A 210 -4.53 -16.67 3.87
N TYR A 211 -5.77 -16.85 3.43
CA TYR A 211 -6.80 -15.81 3.54
C TYR A 211 -7.12 -15.42 4.99
N SER A 212 -6.93 -16.35 5.92
CA SER A 212 -7.19 -16.16 7.35
C SER A 212 -5.94 -15.81 8.16
N THR A 213 -4.75 -15.75 7.54
CA THR A 213 -3.46 -15.57 8.25
C THR A 213 -3.45 -14.34 9.13
N TYR A 214 -4.08 -13.25 8.68
CA TYR A 214 -4.11 -11.95 9.34
C TYR A 214 -5.54 -11.44 9.60
N THR A 215 -6.54 -12.33 9.58
CA THR A 215 -7.94 -11.96 9.82
C THR A 215 -8.16 -11.36 11.22
N PRO A 216 -9.01 -10.32 11.37
CA PRO A 216 -9.84 -9.65 10.35
C PRO A 216 -9.14 -8.47 9.65
N TYR A 217 -7.87 -8.21 9.96
CA TYR A 217 -7.12 -7.05 9.46
C TYR A 217 -6.20 -7.42 8.31
N GLN A 218 -6.76 -8.09 7.29
CA GLN A 218 -6.03 -8.50 6.10
C GLN A 218 -6.68 -7.89 4.85
N THR A 219 -5.86 -7.28 4.00
CA THR A 219 -6.24 -7.00 2.62
C THR A 219 -5.52 -8.01 1.73
N ILE A 220 -6.27 -8.79 0.95
CA ILE A 220 -5.67 -9.66 -0.05
C ILE A 220 -5.51 -8.86 -1.34
N ILE A 221 -4.27 -8.71 -1.81
CA ILE A 221 -3.96 -8.15 -3.12
C ILE A 221 -3.82 -9.32 -4.08
N THR A 222 -4.54 -9.30 -5.20
CA THR A 222 -4.52 -10.39 -6.17
C THR A 222 -4.81 -9.89 -7.58
N GLY A 223 -4.86 -10.81 -8.53
CA GLY A 223 -5.35 -10.58 -9.87
C GLY A 223 -5.56 -11.92 -10.57
N TYR A 224 -6.05 -11.90 -11.80
CA TYR A 224 -6.22 -13.11 -12.59
C TYR A 224 -5.30 -13.08 -13.81
N TRP A 225 -4.36 -14.03 -13.87
CA TRP A 225 -3.33 -14.06 -14.90
C TRP A 225 -3.89 -14.38 -16.28
N GLY A 226 -3.45 -13.62 -17.28
CA GLY A 226 -3.63 -13.98 -18.69
C GLY A 226 -5.05 -13.80 -19.21
N ALA A 227 -5.88 -12.99 -18.52
CA ALA A 227 -7.18 -12.61 -19.05
C ALA A 227 -7.04 -11.83 -20.37
N SER A 228 -7.77 -12.27 -21.40
CA SER A 228 -7.85 -11.59 -22.70
C SER A 228 -8.91 -10.49 -22.74
N ASP A 229 -9.86 -10.52 -21.80
CA ASP A 229 -11.01 -9.60 -21.73
C ASP A 229 -11.49 -9.40 -20.29
N LEU A 230 -12.35 -8.40 -20.09
CA LEU A 230 -12.88 -8.05 -18.77
C LEU A 230 -13.73 -9.16 -18.14
N THR A 231 -14.40 -9.98 -18.95
CA THR A 231 -15.31 -11.02 -18.45
C THR A 231 -14.53 -12.21 -17.87
N SER A 232 -13.51 -12.67 -18.59
CA SER A 232 -12.61 -13.74 -18.14
C SER A 232 -11.84 -13.33 -16.89
N TRP A 233 -11.34 -12.09 -16.85
CA TRP A 233 -10.69 -11.55 -15.66
C TRP A 233 -11.62 -11.57 -14.45
N ALA A 234 -12.82 -11.02 -14.60
CA ALA A 234 -13.77 -10.92 -13.50
C ALA A 234 -14.23 -12.30 -13.01
N LYS A 235 -14.45 -13.29 -13.90
CA LYS A 235 -14.72 -14.68 -13.51
C LYS A 235 -13.61 -15.28 -12.65
N GLY A 236 -12.35 -15.08 -13.05
CA GLY A 236 -11.19 -15.54 -12.29
C GLY A 236 -11.10 -14.87 -10.91
N MET A 237 -11.33 -13.56 -10.87
CA MET A 237 -11.38 -12.80 -9.62
C MET A 237 -12.54 -13.21 -8.71
N CYS A 238 -13.70 -13.58 -9.25
CA CYS A 238 -14.80 -14.14 -8.46
C CYS A 238 -14.39 -15.47 -7.80
N ALA A 239 -13.68 -16.33 -8.52
CA ALA A 239 -13.17 -17.58 -7.94
C ALA A 239 -12.23 -17.28 -6.77
N HIS A 240 -11.29 -16.34 -6.93
CA HIS A 240 -10.40 -15.89 -5.85
C HIS A 240 -11.16 -15.33 -4.64
N TRP A 241 -12.17 -14.48 -4.87
CA TRP A 241 -13.00 -13.91 -3.81
C TRP A 241 -13.76 -15.00 -3.04
N ASN A 242 -14.36 -15.97 -3.75
CA ASN A 242 -15.09 -17.08 -3.14
C ASN A 242 -14.15 -17.99 -2.35
N THR A 243 -12.94 -18.25 -2.84
CA THR A 243 -11.91 -19.02 -2.12
C THR A 243 -11.46 -18.33 -0.84
N ALA A 244 -11.37 -17.00 -0.84
CA ALA A 244 -11.06 -16.21 0.35
C ALA A 244 -12.22 -16.15 1.38
N ALA A 245 -13.30 -16.91 1.15
CA ALA A 245 -14.49 -16.98 2.02
C ALA A 245 -15.08 -15.60 2.35
N GLN A 246 -15.16 -14.72 1.35
CA GLN A 246 -15.60 -13.31 1.48
C GLN A 246 -14.66 -12.48 2.37
N PRO A 247 -13.45 -12.14 1.88
CA PRO A 247 -12.49 -11.38 2.66
C PRO A 247 -13.03 -9.99 2.97
N VAL A 248 -12.64 -9.44 4.12
CA VAL A 248 -13.03 -8.07 4.52
C VAL A 248 -12.57 -7.03 3.49
N ARG A 249 -11.41 -7.26 2.85
CA ARG A 249 -10.89 -6.44 1.73
C ARG A 249 -10.15 -7.28 0.70
N LEU A 250 -10.52 -7.09 -0.57
CA LEU A 250 -9.73 -7.51 -1.73
C LEU A 250 -9.29 -6.27 -2.50
N ALA A 251 -8.06 -6.28 -3.01
CA ALA A 251 -7.61 -5.29 -3.99
C ALA A 251 -7.01 -6.00 -5.19
N SER A 252 -6.94 -5.29 -6.31
CA SER A 252 -6.34 -5.81 -7.52
C SER A 252 -5.52 -4.77 -8.26
N TRP A 253 -4.52 -5.27 -8.99
CA TRP A 253 -3.68 -4.47 -9.86
C TRP A 253 -4.48 -3.90 -11.02
N THR A 254 -4.34 -2.60 -11.27
CA THR A 254 -4.97 -1.91 -12.40
C THR A 254 -4.05 -1.82 -13.62
N PHE A 255 -2.77 -2.19 -13.51
CA PHE A 255 -1.74 -1.81 -14.49
C PHE A 255 -1.91 -2.40 -15.88
N TYR A 256 -1.90 -1.55 -16.90
CA TYR A 256 -1.66 -1.93 -18.29
C TYR A 256 -0.17 -1.80 -18.62
N ASP A 257 0.58 -2.88 -18.44
CA ASP A 257 2.01 -2.91 -18.73
C ASP A 257 2.29 -3.77 -19.98
N MET A 258 1.91 -3.25 -21.16
CA MET A 258 2.18 -3.92 -22.43
C MET A 258 3.61 -3.67 -22.97
N ASP A 259 4.33 -2.71 -22.40
CA ASP A 259 5.62 -2.23 -22.95
C ASP A 259 6.85 -2.72 -22.17
N LEU A 260 6.67 -3.57 -21.15
CA LEU A 260 7.79 -4.17 -20.42
C LEU A 260 7.88 -5.68 -20.68
N THR A 261 9.11 -6.14 -20.93
CA THR A 261 9.51 -7.54 -21.15
C THR A 261 9.17 -8.49 -20.00
N SER A 262 8.66 -7.97 -18.87
CA SER A 262 8.21 -8.71 -17.68
C SER A 262 6.70 -8.65 -17.44
N SER A 263 5.89 -8.28 -18.46
CA SER A 263 4.46 -7.95 -18.35
C SER A 263 3.67 -8.82 -17.35
N GLU A 264 3.31 -8.24 -16.21
CA GLU A 264 2.41 -8.87 -15.28
C GLU A 264 1.00 -8.89 -15.87
N SER A 265 0.44 -10.09 -16.06
CA SER A 265 -0.85 -10.28 -16.73
C SER A 265 -2.02 -10.41 -15.75
N TYR A 266 -1.89 -9.89 -14.54
CA TYR A 266 -2.89 -9.94 -13.46
C TYR A 266 -3.94 -8.79 -13.51
N ARG A 267 -3.80 -7.89 -14.48
CA ARG A 267 -4.42 -6.56 -14.52
C ARG A 267 -5.94 -6.51 -14.68
N ALA A 268 -6.58 -5.58 -13.97
CA ALA A 268 -7.99 -5.24 -14.12
C ALA A 268 -8.29 -4.35 -15.34
N TYR A 269 -7.28 -3.64 -15.89
CA TYR A 269 -7.45 -2.81 -17.08
C TYR A 269 -7.07 -3.58 -18.36
N ILE A 270 -8.05 -3.83 -19.23
CA ILE A 270 -7.90 -4.65 -20.42
C ILE A 270 -8.63 -3.96 -21.59
N ASN A 271 -7.94 -3.79 -22.72
CA ASN A 271 -8.50 -3.26 -23.98
C ASN A 271 -9.27 -1.94 -23.83
N GLY A 272 -8.75 -1.01 -23.02
CA GLY A 272 -9.38 0.31 -22.83
C GLY A 272 -10.49 0.35 -21.78
N GLY A 273 -10.81 -0.78 -21.14
CA GLY A 273 -11.81 -0.86 -20.08
C GLY A 273 -11.23 -1.37 -18.77
N MET A 274 -11.87 -1.00 -17.66
CA MET A 274 -11.55 -1.50 -16.34
C MET A 274 -12.62 -2.51 -15.89
N ALA A 275 -12.18 -3.66 -15.39
CA ALA A 275 -13.08 -4.74 -15.01
C ALA A 275 -13.76 -4.44 -13.67
N ALA A 276 -15.04 -4.76 -13.56
CA ALA A 276 -15.84 -4.50 -12.37
C ALA A 276 -16.36 -5.83 -11.78
N MET A 277 -15.97 -6.16 -10.54
CA MET A 277 -16.26 -7.47 -9.94
C MET A 277 -17.76 -7.77 -9.76
N SER A 278 -18.58 -6.76 -9.43
CA SER A 278 -20.00 -6.97 -9.10
C SER A 278 -20.89 -7.24 -10.31
N SER A 279 -20.34 -7.21 -11.53
CA SER A 279 -21.06 -7.57 -12.75
C SER A 279 -21.13 -9.09 -12.98
N ILE A 280 -20.25 -9.86 -12.32
CA ILE A 280 -20.03 -11.29 -12.58
C ILE A 280 -20.04 -12.13 -11.29
N CYS A 281 -19.69 -11.55 -10.14
CA CYS A 281 -19.85 -12.20 -8.84
C CYS A 281 -21.22 -11.82 -8.26
N THR A 282 -22.12 -12.79 -8.09
CA THR A 282 -23.31 -12.61 -7.25
C THR A 282 -22.88 -12.84 -5.80
N TYR A 283 -23.00 -11.81 -4.97
CA TYR A 283 -22.69 -11.84 -3.55
C TYR A 283 -23.93 -12.15 -2.72
#